data_AF-E9H1C6-F1
#
_entry.id   AF-E9H1C6-F1
#
_cell.length_a   1.000
_cell.length_b   1.000
_cell.length_c   1.000
_cell.angle_alpha   90.00
_cell.angle_beta   90.00
_cell.angle_gamma   90.00
#
_symmetry.space_group_name_H-M   'P 1'
#
loop_
_entity.id
_entity.type
_entity.pdbx_description
1 polymer ?
#
loop_
_entity_poly.entity_id
_entity_poly.type
_entity_poly.pdbx_seq_one_letter_code
_entity_poly.pdbx_strand_id
1 'polypeptide(L)'
;MATQLVEGGDFDLLSTIYDIIKSVEKEQQDNAQKQKDSQEAGQKVLELQRKLDHAREVVKKLPGIELSKDEQLLQIDLLRRQLTLKRDLLNKYRSITSFDREAQSEFQIHQH
;
A
#
# COMPACT_ATOMS: atom_id res chain seq x y z
N MET A 1 9.03 11.76 -4.75
CA MET A 1 9.13 10.55 -3.91
C MET A 1 7.82 9.80 -4.07
N ALA A 2 7.78 8.88 -5.04
CA ALA A 2 6.63 8.01 -5.23
C ALA A 2 6.48 7.17 -3.98
N THR A 3 5.29 7.17 -3.41
CA THR A 3 4.84 6.23 -2.39
C THR A 3 5.24 4.83 -2.82
N GLN A 4 6.27 4.28 -2.16
CA GLN A 4 6.37 2.85 -1.96
C GLN A 4 5.04 2.45 -1.34
N LEU A 5 4.12 2.00 -2.19
CA LEU A 5 3.05 1.12 -1.78
C LEU A 5 3.79 -0.09 -1.25
N VAL A 6 3.99 -0.05 0.06
CA VAL A 6 4.12 -1.16 0.98
C VAL A 6 4.12 -2.46 0.19
N GLU A 7 5.29 -3.14 0.15
CA GLU A 7 5.32 -4.59 -0.02
C GLU A 7 4.38 -5.15 1.05
N GLY A 8 3.09 -5.19 0.72
CA GLY A 8 2.01 -5.61 1.58
C GLY A 8 2.20 -7.09 1.66
N GLY A 9 2.97 -7.51 2.67
CA GLY A 9 3.30 -8.90 2.89
C GLY A 9 2.05 -9.74 2.71
N ASP A 10 2.15 -10.80 1.92
CA ASP A 10 1.10 -11.78 1.86
C ASP A 10 1.03 -12.47 3.24
N PHE A 11 0.05 -12.06 4.04
CA PHE A 11 -0.05 -12.53 5.42
C PHE A 11 -0.79 -13.85 5.52
N ASP A 12 -1.52 -14.28 4.47
CA ASP A 12 -2.29 -15.51 4.30
C ASP A 12 -2.66 -16.28 5.59
N LEU A 13 -3.13 -15.53 6.61
CA LEU A 13 -3.25 -16.02 7.98
C LEU A 13 -4.31 -17.11 8.07
N LEU A 14 -5.38 -16.93 7.31
CA LEU A 14 -6.52 -17.84 7.29
C LEU A 14 -6.13 -19.21 6.74
N SER A 15 -5.30 -19.24 5.69
CA SER A 15 -4.78 -20.47 5.10
C SER A 15 -3.93 -21.24 6.14
N THR A 16 -3.02 -20.55 6.82
CA THR A 16 -2.20 -21.14 7.88
C THR A 16 -3.04 -21.62 9.08
N ILE A 17 -4.06 -20.86 9.50
CA ILE A 17 -4.97 -21.25 10.58
C ILE A 17 -5.77 -22.50 10.20
N TYR A 18 -6.31 -22.53 8.98
CA TYR A 18 -7.06 -23.68 8.48
C TYR A 18 -6.20 -24.94 8.47
N ASP A 19 -4.95 -24.85 8.02
CA ASP A 19 -4.02 -25.98 8.00
C ASP A 19 -3.68 -26.51 9.40
N ILE A 20 -3.63 -25.64 10.42
CA ILE A 20 -3.44 -26.03 11.82
C ILE A 20 -4.67 -26.75 12.35
N ILE A 21 -5.86 -26.20 12.12
CA ILE A 21 -7.12 -26.83 12.59
C ILE A 21 -7.25 -28.21 11.95
N LYS A 22 -7.03 -28.30 10.63
CA LYS A 22 -7.12 -29.56 9.88
C LYS A 22 -6.09 -30.61 10.33
N SER A 23 -4.88 -30.20 10.73
CA SER A 23 -3.87 -31.15 11.22
C SER A 23 -4.21 -31.68 12.62
N VAL A 24 -4.89 -30.88 13.45
CA VAL A 24 -5.31 -31.28 14.80
C VAL A 24 -6.58 -32.13 14.79
N GLU A 25 -7.53 -31.85 13.89
CA GLU A 25 -8.79 -32.61 13.76
C GLU A 25 -8.60 -34.02 13.16
N LYS A 26 -7.41 -34.31 12.61
CA LYS A 26 -7.13 -35.59 11.96
C LYS A 26 -7.04 -36.71 12.99
N GLU A 27 -7.98 -37.65 12.95
CA GLU A 27 -8.04 -38.75 13.90
C GLU A 27 -7.10 -39.90 13.46
N GLN A 28 -5.87 -39.93 13.99
CA GLN A 28 -4.92 -41.03 13.72
C GLN A 28 -4.99 -42.18 14.73
N GLN A 29 -4.99 -43.41 14.21
CA GLN A 29 -4.88 -44.64 15.00
C GLN A 29 -3.43 -45.02 15.34
N ASP A 30 -2.43 -44.56 14.56
CA ASP A 30 -1.01 -44.81 14.81
C ASP A 30 -0.38 -43.69 15.66
N ASN A 31 0.23 -44.07 16.78
CA ASN A 31 0.89 -43.15 17.71
C ASN A 31 2.13 -42.47 17.10
N ALA A 32 2.89 -43.17 16.24
CA ALA A 32 4.05 -42.57 15.58
C ALA A 32 3.63 -41.45 14.62
N GLN A 33 2.55 -41.68 13.87
CA GLN A 33 1.97 -40.70 12.97
C GLN A 33 1.33 -39.52 13.72
N LYS A 34 0.64 -39.76 14.85
CA LYS A 34 0.12 -38.69 15.72
C LYS A 34 1.22 -37.74 16.20
N GLN A 35 2.35 -38.29 16.62
CA GLN A 35 3.47 -37.49 17.11
C GLN A 35 4.08 -36.62 16.01
N LYS A 36 4.20 -37.16 14.79
CA LYS A 36 4.69 -36.41 13.62
C LYS A 36 3.75 -35.28 13.22
N ASP A 37 2.45 -35.56 13.10
CA ASP A 37 1.45 -34.55 12.73
C ASP A 37 1.33 -33.45 13.81
N SER A 38 1.47 -33.81 15.10
CA SER A 38 1.55 -32.83 16.20
C SER A 38 2.77 -31.91 16.09
N GLN A 39 3.94 -32.45 15.72
CA GLN A 39 5.13 -31.63 15.48
C GLN A 39 4.95 -30.69 14.28
N GLU A 40 4.34 -31.17 13.19
CA GLU A 40 4.03 -30.34 12.02
C GLU A 40 3.05 -29.22 12.36
N ALA A 41 1.99 -29.52 13.12
CA ALA A 41 1.06 -28.51 13.62
C ALA A 41 1.78 -27.44 14.46
N GLY A 42 2.70 -27.85 15.35
CA GLY A 42 3.54 -26.93 16.11
C GLY A 42 4.40 -26.01 15.23
N GLN A 43 4.98 -26.54 14.14
CA GLN A 43 5.73 -25.72 13.18
C GLN A 43 4.84 -24.68 12.48
N LYS A 44 3.61 -25.05 12.09
CA LYS A 44 2.64 -24.13 11.48
C LYS A 44 2.17 -23.05 12.46
N VAL A 45 2.02 -23.37 13.75
CA VAL A 45 1.74 -22.37 14.79
C VAL A 45 2.87 -21.35 14.91
N LEU A 46 4.14 -21.79 14.88
CA LEU A 46 5.28 -20.88 14.89
C LEU A 46 5.35 -20.02 13.62
N GLU A 47 4.97 -20.58 12.46
CA GLU A 47 4.85 -19.80 11.23
C GLU A 47 3.77 -18.73 11.33
N LEU A 48 2.58 -19.08 11.85
CA LEU A 48 1.50 -18.13 12.08
C LEU A 48 1.95 -16.99 13.00
N GLN A 49 2.67 -17.31 14.08
CA GLN A 49 3.23 -16.30 14.98
C GLN A 49 4.16 -15.33 14.25
N ARG A 50 5.09 -15.85 13.44
CA ARG A 50 6.00 -15.00 12.63
C ARG A 50 5.23 -14.10 11.65
N LYS A 51 4.19 -14.63 10.99
CA LYS A 51 3.33 -13.86 10.08
C LYS A 51 2.58 -12.75 10.82
N LEU A 52 2.05 -13.02 12.01
CA LEU A 52 1.39 -12.02 12.85
C LEU A 52 2.35 -10.92 13.32
N ASP A 53 3.55 -11.28 13.74
CA ASP A 53 4.56 -10.30 14.17
C ASP A 53 5.02 -9.43 13.00
N HIS A 54 5.22 -10.01 11.82
CA HIS A 54 5.48 -9.25 10.61
C HIS A 54 4.33 -8.30 10.26
N ALA A 55 3.08 -8.78 10.33
CA ALA A 55 1.89 -7.96 10.08
C ALA A 55 1.82 -6.75 11.03
N ARG A 56 2.09 -6.94 12.32
CA ARG A 56 2.17 -5.85 13.30
C ARG A 56 3.23 -4.82 12.93
N GLU A 57 4.42 -5.27 12.54
CA GLU A 57 5.51 -4.37 12.13
C GLU A 57 5.19 -3.59 10.85
N VAL A 58 4.48 -4.19 9.90
CA VAL A 58 3.99 -3.50 8.71
C VAL A 58 2.93 -2.46 9.08
N VAL A 59 1.94 -2.84 9.91
CA VAL A 59 0.88 -1.92 10.36
C VAL A 59 1.46 -0.69 11.05
N LYS A 60 2.45 -0.86 11.94
CA LYS A 60 3.13 0.27 12.62
C LYS A 60 3.85 1.24 11.67
N LYS A 61 4.20 0.80 10.46
CA LYS A 61 4.88 1.61 9.45
C LYS A 61 3.91 2.23 8.44
N LEU A 62 2.62 1.91 8.53
CA LEU A 62 1.64 2.44 7.59
C LEU A 62 1.50 3.96 7.79
N PRO A 63 1.57 4.75 6.71
CA PRO A 63 1.40 6.18 6.81
C PRO A 63 -0.05 6.51 7.23
N GLY A 64 -0.19 7.47 8.13
CA GLY A 64 -1.50 7.96 8.57
C GLY A 64 -2.14 7.19 9.72
N ILE A 65 -1.52 6.11 10.24
CA ILE A 65 -2.08 5.38 11.41
C ILE A 65 -2.21 6.24 12.68
N GLU A 66 -1.41 7.31 12.77
CA GLU A 66 -1.44 8.28 13.87
C GLU A 66 -2.63 9.25 13.78
N LEU A 67 -3.32 9.28 12.63
CA LEU A 67 -4.41 10.20 12.36
C LEU A 67 -5.75 9.51 12.59
N SER A 68 -6.69 10.25 13.15
CA SER A 68 -8.09 9.84 13.16
C SER A 68 -8.64 9.76 11.73
N LYS A 69 -9.71 9.00 11.55
CA LYS A 69 -10.39 8.86 10.26
C LYS A 69 -10.76 10.24 9.66
N ASP A 70 -11.27 11.15 10.47
CA ASP A 70 -11.71 12.46 10.00
C ASP A 70 -10.53 13.34 9.57
N GLU A 71 -9.41 13.27 10.28
CA GLU A 71 -8.16 13.94 9.90
C GLU A 71 -7.60 13.39 8.58
N GLN A 72 -7.61 12.07 8.39
CA GLN A 72 -7.19 11.44 7.13
C GLN A 72 -8.06 11.92 5.96
N LEU A 73 -9.38 11.96 6.13
CA LEU A 73 -10.31 12.42 5.11
C LEU A 73 -10.09 13.90 4.76
N LEU A 74 -9.90 14.75 5.77
CA LEU A 74 -9.60 16.17 5.58
C LEU A 74 -8.28 16.36 4.82
N GLN A 75 -7.26 15.55 5.13
CA GLN A 75 -5.98 15.61 4.43
C GLN A 75 -6.10 15.19 2.97
N ILE A 76 -6.90 14.17 2.66
CA ILE A 76 -7.19 13.76 1.28
C ILE A 76 -7.83 14.91 0.50
N ASP A 77 -8.83 15.58 1.07
CA ASP A 77 -9.51 16.68 0.41
C ASP A 77 -8.59 17.89 0.21
N LEU A 78 -7.73 18.20 1.19
CA LEU A 78 -6.71 19.23 1.06
C LEU A 78 -5.72 18.91 -0.07
N LEU A 79 -5.22 17.68 -0.12
CA LEU A 79 -4.28 17.24 -1.16
C LEU A 79 -4.91 17.32 -2.56
N ARG A 80 -6.18 16.93 -2.71
CA ARG A 80 -6.92 17.07 -3.96
C ARG A 80 -7.01 18.53 -4.41
N ARG A 81 -7.37 19.44 -3.50
CA ARG A 81 -7.42 20.89 -3.80
C ARG A 81 -6.06 21.45 -4.20
N GLN A 82 -5.00 21.10 -3.46
CA GLN A 82 -3.64 21.52 -3.81
C GLN A 82 -3.23 21.03 -5.19
N LEU A 83 -3.58 19.79 -5.55
CA LEU A 83 -3.25 19.21 -6.84
C LEU A 83 -3.96 19.95 -7.98
N THR A 84 -5.25 20.27 -7.81
CA THR A 84 -6.01 21.11 -8.76
C THR A 84 -5.33 22.47 -8.94
N LEU A 85 -5.06 23.18 -7.85
CA LEU A 85 -4.42 24.51 -7.89
C LEU A 85 -3.05 24.47 -8.58
N LYS A 86 -2.23 23.45 -8.28
CA LYS A 86 -0.93 23.27 -8.91
C LYS A 86 -1.06 23.02 -10.42
N ARG A 87 -2.04 22.22 -10.85
CA ARG A 87 -2.33 22.00 -12.28
C ARG A 87 -2.78 23.28 -12.97
N ASP A 88 -3.68 24.04 -12.36
CA ASP A 88 -4.17 25.30 -12.91
C ASP A 88 -3.03 26.31 -13.09
N LEU A 89 -2.14 26.37 -12.10
CA LEU A 89 -0.97 27.24 -12.15
C LEU A 89 -0.01 26.83 -13.28
N LEU A 90 0.30 25.53 -13.41
CA LEU A 90 1.12 25.03 -14.52
C LEU A 90 0.48 25.32 -15.88
N ASN A 91 -0.84 25.17 -16.00
CA ASN A 91 -1.58 25.48 -17.22
C ASN A 91 -1.48 26.98 -17.56
N LYS A 92 -1.61 27.87 -16.57
CA LYS A 92 -1.43 29.31 -16.77
C LYS A 92 -0.02 29.66 -17.26
N TYR A 93 1.02 29.08 -16.66
CA TYR A 93 2.38 29.31 -17.14
C TYR A 93 2.58 28.77 -18.55
N ARG A 94 2.00 27.62 -18.88
CA ARG A 94 2.04 27.07 -20.25
C ARG A 94 1.34 27.98 -21.26
N SER A 95 0.17 28.54 -20.93
CA SER A 95 -0.54 29.46 -21.83
C SER A 95 0.18 30.80 -22.00
N ILE A 96 0.83 31.31 -20.96
CA ILE A 96 1.62 32.56 -21.04
C ILE A 96 2.86 32.34 -21.92
N THR A 97 3.58 31.24 -21.70
CA THR A 97 4.76 30.91 -22.51
C THR A 97 4.45 30.55 -23.96
N SER A 98 3.27 30.01 -24.26
CA SER A 98 2.82 29.87 -25.66
C SER A 98 2.48 31.21 -26.28
N PHE A 99 1.82 32.11 -25.53
CA PHE A 99 1.49 33.45 -26.01
C PHE A 99 2.74 34.29 -26.31
N ASP A 100 3.78 34.21 -25.46
CA ASP A 100 5.06 34.90 -25.70
C ASP A 100 5.76 34.42 -26.98
N ARG A 101 5.67 33.12 -27.33
CA ARG A 101 6.23 32.60 -28.59
C ARG A 101 5.43 33.05 -29.81
N GLU A 102 4.11 33.05 -29.71
CA GLU A 102 3.22 33.49 -30.80
C GLU A 102 3.42 34.99 -31.08
N ALA A 103 3.45 35.83 -30.05
CA ALA A 103 3.71 37.27 -30.19
C ALA A 103 5.11 37.57 -30.77
N GLN A 104 6.14 36.79 -30.40
CA GLN A 104 7.47 36.90 -31.01
C GLN A 104 7.49 36.47 -32.49
N SER A 105 6.71 35.46 -32.85
CA SER A 105 6.60 34.98 -34.23
C SER A 105 5.85 35.95 -35.15
N GLU A 106 4.77 36.57 -34.67
CA GLU A 106 4.00 37.57 -35.43
C GLU A 106 4.80 38.84 -35.68
N PHE A 107 5.64 39.26 -34.72
CA PHE A 107 6.52 40.41 -34.88
C PHE A 107 7.63 40.18 -35.93
N GLN A 108 8.11 38.94 -36.08
CA GLN A 108 9.10 38.59 -37.11
C GLN A 108 8.50 38.51 -38.53
N ILE A 109 7.23 38.09 -38.67
CA ILE A 109 6.56 38.01 -39.98
C ILE A 109 6.28 39.40 -40.57
N HIS A 110 6.05 40.43 -39.73
CA HIS A 110 5.74 41.79 -40.19
C HIS A 110 6.98 42.69 -40.42
N GLN A 111 8.20 42.17 -40.23
CA GLN A 111 9.45 42.89 -40.49
C GLN A 111 10.14 42.46 -41.80
N HIS A 112 9.53 41.59 -42.59
CA HIS A 112 9.96 41.18 -43.92
C HIS A 112 8.89 41.48 -44.97
#